data_AF-A0A7Z8RMW3-F1
#
_entry.id   AF-A0A7Z8RMW3-F1
#
_cell.length_a   1.000
_cell.length_b   1.000
_cell.length_c   1.000
_cell.angle_alpha   90.00
_cell.angle_beta   90.00
_cell.angle_gamma   90.00
#
_symmetry.space_group_name_H-M   'P 1'
#
loop_
_entity.id
_entity.type
_entity.pdbx_description
1 polymer ?
#
loop_
_entity_poly.entity_id
_entity_poly.type
_entity_poly.pdbx_seq_one_letter_code
_entity_poly.pdbx_strand_id
1 'polypeptide(L)'
;MMEALLVAIGGFFGAITRFAISNWFKKRKKTSFPIATFLINITGAFLLGYIIGNGVSTSWQLLLGTGFMGAFTTFSTFKLDSIQLFNRKNFGILFLYLSATYIIGILFAFLGMQLGGI
;
A
#
# COMPACT_ATOMS: atom_id res chain seq x y z
N MET A 1 -13.16 18.79 13.87
CA MET A 1 -14.06 17.61 13.67
C MET A 1 -14.21 17.21 12.21
N MET A 2 -14.41 18.15 11.27
CA MET A 2 -14.55 17.85 9.84
C MET A 2 -13.33 17.10 9.25
N GLU A 3 -12.11 17.51 9.61
CA GLU A 3 -10.88 16.82 9.17
C GLU A 3 -10.84 15.34 9.59
N ALA A 4 -11.19 15.05 10.84
CA ALA A 4 -11.27 13.69 11.36
C ALA A 4 -12.33 12.85 10.63
N LEU A 5 -13.45 13.47 10.21
CA LEU A 5 -14.47 12.81 9.38
C LEU A 5 -13.92 12.44 8.00
N LEU A 6 -13.16 13.33 7.35
CA LEU A 6 -12.52 13.03 6.06
C LEU A 6 -11.54 11.86 6.18
N VAL A 7 -10.70 11.86 7.22
CA VAL A 7 -9.78 10.75 7.51
C VAL A 7 -10.54 9.47 7.80
N ALA A 8 -11.62 9.52 8.59
CA ALA A 8 -12.43 8.35 8.93
C ALA A 8 -13.12 7.74 7.70
N ILE A 9 -13.71 8.57 6.83
CA ILE A 9 -14.36 8.14 5.59
C ILE A 9 -13.32 7.50 4.67
N GLY A 10 -12.20 8.19 4.42
CA GLY A 10 -11.10 7.65 3.62
C GLY A 10 -10.59 6.33 4.18
N GLY A 11 -10.35 6.28 5.50
CA GLY A 11 -9.84 5.11 6.20
C GLY A 11 -10.79 3.91 6.12
N PHE A 12 -12.10 4.12 6.26
CA PHE A 12 -13.11 3.08 6.09
C PHE A 12 -13.05 2.45 4.70
N PHE A 13 -13.07 3.27 3.64
CA PHE A 13 -13.01 2.76 2.27
C PHE A 13 -11.64 2.14 1.94
N GLY A 14 -10.53 2.73 2.41
CA GLY A 14 -9.20 2.18 2.22
C GLY A 14 -9.04 0.80 2.86
N ALA A 15 -9.53 0.63 4.09
CA ALA A 15 -9.52 -0.66 4.80
C ALA A 15 -10.37 -1.71 4.09
N ILE A 16 -11.58 -1.36 3.64
CA ILE A 16 -12.47 -2.28 2.89
C ILE A 16 -11.83 -2.70 1.57
N THR A 17 -11.25 -1.77 0.81
CA THR A 17 -10.57 -2.08 -0.45
C THR A 17 -9.39 -3.03 -0.21
N ARG A 18 -8.54 -2.75 0.79
CA ARG A 18 -7.45 -3.65 1.17
C ARG A 18 -7.97 -5.03 1.55
N PHE A 19 -9.03 -5.11 2.34
CA PHE A 19 -9.66 -6.37 2.74
C PHE A 19 -10.18 -7.16 1.54
N ALA A 20 -10.89 -6.51 0.62
CA ALA A 20 -11.43 -7.14 -0.58
C ALA A 20 -10.32 -7.70 -1.48
N ILE A 21 -9.28 -6.91 -1.76
CA ILE A 21 -8.12 -7.35 -2.57
C ILE A 21 -7.40 -8.51 -1.88
N SER A 22 -7.13 -8.40 -0.58
CA SER A 22 -6.46 -9.46 0.19
C SER A 22 -7.24 -10.78 0.12
N ASN A 23 -8.56 -10.73 0.28
CA ASN A 23 -9.41 -11.92 0.18
C ASN A 23 -9.49 -12.50 -1.23
N TRP A 24 -9.51 -11.64 -2.25
CA TRP A 24 -9.53 -12.08 -3.65
C TRP A 24 -8.28 -12.89 -3.99
N PHE A 25 -7.10 -12.45 -3.56
CA PHE A 25 -5.85 -13.20 -3.72
C PHE A 25 -5.82 -14.44 -2.83
N LYS A 26 -6.36 -14.40 -1.61
CA LYS A 26 -6.40 -15.54 -0.68
C LYS A 26 -7.18 -16.74 -1.23
N LYS A 27 -8.19 -16.48 -2.07
CA LYS A 27 -9.00 -17.53 -2.74
C LYS A 27 -8.28 -18.19 -3.93
N ARG A 28 -7.18 -17.61 -4.41
CA ARG A 28 -6.39 -18.12 -5.55
C ARG A 28 -5.24 -18.99 -5.06
N LYS A 29 -4.55 -19.67 -5.99
CA LYS A 29 -3.41 -20.55 -5.66
C LYS A 29 -2.44 -19.83 -4.72
N LYS A 30 -2.09 -20.50 -3.62
CA LYS A 30 -1.11 -20.00 -2.64
C LYS A 30 0.27 -19.94 -3.30
N THR A 31 0.71 -18.76 -3.68
CA THR A 31 2.10 -18.49 -3.98
C THR A 31 2.87 -18.31 -2.67
N SER A 32 4.14 -18.69 -2.65
CA SER A 32 5.02 -18.36 -1.52
C SER A 32 5.25 -16.84 -1.43
N PHE A 33 5.23 -16.13 -2.57
CA PHE A 33 5.33 -14.68 -2.61
C PHE A 33 4.03 -14.00 -2.11
N PRO A 34 4.09 -13.05 -1.15
CA PRO A 34 2.92 -12.32 -0.62
C PRO A 34 2.34 -11.28 -1.61
N ILE A 35 1.77 -11.77 -2.71
CA ILE A 35 1.38 -10.94 -3.87
C ILE A 35 0.35 -9.85 -3.53
N ALA A 36 -0.60 -10.13 -2.63
CA ALA A 36 -1.64 -9.18 -2.26
C ALA A 36 -1.03 -7.95 -1.57
N THR A 37 -0.27 -8.18 -0.49
CA THR A 37 0.39 -7.13 0.29
C THR A 37 1.37 -6.33 -0.57
N PHE A 38 2.13 -7.02 -1.44
CA PHE A 38 3.02 -6.37 -2.40
C PHE A 38 2.26 -5.38 -3.30
N LEU A 39 1.23 -5.85 -4.01
CA LEU A 39 0.48 -5.00 -4.95
C LEU A 39 -0.22 -3.84 -4.25
N ILE A 40 -0.82 -4.11 -3.08
CA ILE A 40 -1.45 -3.07 -2.25
C ILE A 40 -0.45 -1.96 -1.92
N ASN A 41 0.75 -2.31 -1.43
CA ASN A 41 1.75 -1.30 -1.05
C ASN A 41 2.35 -0.58 -2.25
N ILE A 42 2.65 -1.28 -3.36
CA ILE A 42 3.22 -0.66 -4.57
C ILE A 42 2.23 0.29 -5.24
N THR A 43 0.98 -0.14 -5.42
CA THR A 43 -0.06 0.71 -6.00
C THR A 43 -0.39 1.89 -5.07
N GLY A 44 -0.42 1.67 -3.76
CA GLY A 44 -0.63 2.74 -2.79
C GLY A 44 0.50 3.77 -2.78
N ALA A 45 1.77 3.32 -2.89
CA ALA A 45 2.91 4.23 -3.00
C ALA A 45 2.82 5.11 -4.25
N PHE A 46 2.49 4.53 -5.41
CA PHE A 46 2.27 5.28 -6.65
C PHE A 46 1.14 6.31 -6.51
N LEU A 47 -0.03 5.85 -6.06
CA LEU A 47 -1.21 6.71 -5.97
C LEU A 47 -1.02 7.83 -4.95
N LEU A 48 -0.38 7.55 -3.81
CA LEU A 48 -0.05 8.59 -2.84
C LEU A 48 0.94 9.59 -3.44
N GLY A 49 1.99 9.12 -4.12
CA GLY A 49 2.92 9.98 -4.85
C GLY A 49 2.20 10.90 -5.84
N TYR A 50 1.27 10.34 -6.63
CA TYR A 50 0.45 11.09 -7.58
C TYR A 50 -0.45 12.12 -6.90
N ILE A 51 -1.12 11.77 -5.81
CA ILE A 51 -1.98 12.69 -5.04
C ILE A 51 -1.17 13.88 -4.52
N ILE A 52 0.02 13.62 -3.98
CA ILE A 52 0.90 14.68 -3.48
C ILE A 52 1.46 15.51 -4.64
N GLY A 53 1.87 14.85 -5.74
CA GLY A 53 2.31 15.49 -6.98
C GLY A 53 1.32 16.52 -7.52
N ASN A 54 0.04 16.17 -7.56
CA ASN A 54 -1.01 17.04 -8.10
C ASN A 54 -1.32 18.27 -7.25
N GLY A 55 -0.70 18.46 -6.09
CA GLY A 55 -0.94 19.62 -5.23
C GLY A 55 -2.39 19.75 -4.78
N VAL A 56 -3.10 18.63 -4.58
CA VAL A 56 -4.52 18.65 -4.23
C VAL A 56 -4.75 19.40 -2.90
N SER A 57 -5.94 20.00 -2.75
CA SER A 57 -6.31 20.73 -1.52
C SER A 57 -6.17 19.87 -0.27
N THR A 58 -5.95 20.49 0.89
CA THR A 58 -5.81 19.82 2.20
C THR A 58 -6.91 18.81 2.49
N SER A 59 -8.17 19.11 2.17
CA SER A 59 -9.30 18.19 2.37
C SER A 59 -9.14 16.88 1.59
N TRP A 60 -8.67 16.96 0.34
CA TRP A 60 -8.40 15.78 -0.49
C TRP A 60 -7.16 15.02 -0.01
N GLN A 61 -6.14 15.71 0.50
CA GLN A 61 -4.98 15.06 1.12
C GLN A 61 -5.37 14.27 2.38
N LEU A 62 -6.24 14.82 3.22
CA LEU A 62 -6.74 14.13 4.41
C LEU A 62 -7.61 12.91 4.05
N LEU A 63 -8.52 13.06 3.07
CA LEU A 63 -9.41 11.98 2.66
C LEU A 63 -8.65 10.87 1.92
N LEU A 64 -7.89 11.21 0.87
CA LEU A 64 -7.25 10.23 -0.01
C LEU A 64 -5.86 9.82 0.49
N GLY A 65 -5.06 10.76 0.98
CA GLY A 65 -3.71 10.48 1.48
C GLY A 65 -3.75 9.83 2.85
N THR A 66 -4.07 10.60 3.88
CA THR A 66 -4.03 10.13 5.27
C THR A 66 -5.08 9.05 5.54
N GLY A 67 -6.33 9.27 5.11
CA GLY A 67 -7.43 8.32 5.30
C GLY A 67 -7.27 7.08 4.42
N PHE A 68 -7.55 7.23 3.13
CA PHE A 68 -7.61 6.08 2.22
C PHE A 68 -6.26 5.39 2.07
N MET A 69 -5.19 6.08 1.62
CA MET A 69 -3.90 5.43 1.39
C MET A 69 -3.28 4.92 2.70
N GLY A 70 -3.47 5.63 3.81
CA GLY A 70 -3.03 5.18 5.14
C GLY A 70 -3.67 3.86 5.59
N ALA A 71 -4.96 3.65 5.32
CA ALA A 71 -5.65 2.40 5.66
C ALA A 71 -5.56 1.31 4.58
N PHE A 72 -5.42 1.72 3.32
CA PHE A 72 -5.25 0.87 2.15
C PHE A 72 -3.89 0.18 2.15
N THR A 73 -2.80 0.90 2.42
CA THR A 73 -1.46 0.32 2.54
C THR A 73 -1.25 -0.31 3.91
N THR A 74 -0.26 -1.20 4.04
CA THR A 74 0.02 -1.86 5.33
C THR A 74 1.47 -2.27 5.51
N PHE A 75 2.14 -1.62 6.46
CA PHE A 75 3.48 -2.00 6.91
C PHE A 75 3.45 -3.21 7.86
N SER A 76 2.44 -3.30 8.72
CA SER A 76 2.33 -4.39 9.71
C SER A 76 2.15 -5.75 9.04
N THR A 77 1.29 -5.87 8.03
CA THR A 77 1.13 -7.12 7.27
C THR A 77 2.41 -7.46 6.48
N PHE A 78 3.09 -6.47 5.88
CA PHE A 78 4.38 -6.67 5.22
C PHE A 78 5.44 -7.28 6.14
N LYS A 79 5.51 -6.85 7.41
CA LYS A 79 6.43 -7.44 8.40
C LYS A 79 6.03 -8.85 8.82
N LEU A 80 4.74 -9.11 9.03
CA LEU A 80 4.27 -10.46 9.35
C LEU A 80 4.55 -11.44 8.21
N ASP A 81 4.32 -11.04 6.96
CA ASP A 81 4.65 -11.83 5.77
C ASP A 81 6.15 -12.14 5.70
N SER A 82 6.99 -11.15 6.03
CA SER A 82 8.45 -11.31 6.07
C SER A 82 8.89 -12.33 7.13
N ILE A 83 8.33 -12.25 8.35
CA ILE A 83 8.62 -13.22 9.43
C ILE A 83 8.13 -14.62 9.04
N GLN A 84 6.97 -14.73 8.38
CA GLN A 84 6.46 -16.03 7.91
C GLN A 84 7.37 -16.66 6.86
N LEU A 85 7.92 -15.87 5.92
CA LEU A 85 8.89 -16.35 4.94
C LEU A 85 10.19 -16.80 5.62
N PHE A 86 10.68 -16.03 6.59
CA PHE A 86 11.85 -16.38 7.39
C PHE A 86 11.65 -17.71 8.14
N ASN A 87 10.52 -17.86 8.84
CA ASN A 87 10.20 -19.07 9.61
C ASN A 87 10.06 -20.31 8.71
N ARG A 88 9.61 -20.13 7.46
CA ARG A 88 9.54 -21.19 6.44
C ARG A 88 10.88 -21.46 5.76
N LYS A 89 11.97 -20.79 6.18
CA LYS A 89 13.32 -20.84 5.58
C LYS A 89 13.34 -20.48 4.09
N ASN A 90 12.35 -19.71 3.62
CA ASN A 90 12.25 -19.30 2.22
C ASN A 90 13.01 -17.99 1.98
N PHE A 91 14.32 -18.03 2.19
CA PHE A 91 15.16 -16.83 2.19
C PHE A 91 15.22 -16.14 0.82
N GLY A 92 15.23 -16.90 -0.27
CA GLY A 92 15.22 -16.32 -1.63
C GLY A 92 14.00 -15.43 -1.85
N ILE A 93 12.80 -15.92 -1.50
CA ILE A 93 11.57 -15.13 -1.63
C ILE A 93 11.50 -14.01 -0.60
N LEU A 94 12.03 -14.20 0.61
CA LEU A 94 12.13 -13.14 1.61
C LEU A 94 12.95 -11.95 1.09
N PHE A 95 14.17 -12.20 0.59
CA PHE A 95 15.04 -11.14 0.06
C PHE A 95 14.41 -10.46 -1.16
N LEU A 96 13.82 -11.24 -2.07
CA LEU A 96 13.08 -10.69 -3.20
C LEU A 96 11.92 -9.80 -2.73
N TYR A 97 11.10 -10.25 -1.78
CA TYR A 97 9.94 -9.52 -1.30
C TYR A 97 10.33 -8.22 -0.59
N LEU A 98 11.35 -8.25 0.26
CA LEU A 98 11.86 -7.06 0.95
C LEU A 98 12.42 -6.04 -0.06
N SER A 99 13.36 -6.47 -0.90
CA SER A 99 14.02 -5.60 -1.87
C SER A 99 13.04 -5.03 -2.89
N ALA A 100 12.17 -5.88 -3.47
CA ALA A 100 11.15 -5.44 -4.42
C ALA A 100 10.20 -4.43 -3.79
N THR A 101 9.70 -4.67 -2.57
CA THR A 101 8.75 -3.75 -1.92
C THR A 101 9.38 -2.38 -1.66
N TYR A 102 10.63 -2.32 -1.19
CA TYR A 102 11.32 -1.04 -0.95
C TYR A 102 11.71 -0.33 -2.25
N ILE A 103 12.40 -1.02 -3.17
CA ILE A 103 12.93 -0.42 -4.40
C ILE A 103 11.77 0.02 -5.31
N ILE A 104 10.84 -0.89 -5.60
CA ILE A 104 9.71 -0.59 -6.48
C ILE A 104 8.77 0.40 -5.80
N GLY A 105 8.59 0.31 -4.48
CA GLY A 105 7.74 1.26 -3.73
C GLY A 105 8.24 2.69 -3.83
N ILE A 106 9.54 2.91 -3.60
CA ILE A 106 10.17 4.23 -3.73
C ILE A 106 10.10 4.72 -5.19
N LEU A 107 10.43 3.84 -6.15
CA LEU A 107 10.36 4.18 -7.57
C LEU A 107 8.94 4.59 -7.98
N PHE A 108 7.92 3.86 -7.54
CA PHE A 108 6.54 4.13 -7.88
C PHE A 108 6.02 5.39 -7.20
N ALA A 109 6.40 5.66 -5.94
CA ALA A 109 6.10 6.93 -5.30
C ALA A 109 6.69 8.12 -6.08
N PHE A 110 7.97 8.01 -6.48
CA PHE A 110 8.64 9.03 -7.29
C PHE A 110 7.95 9.24 -8.65
N LEU A 111 7.66 8.15 -9.37
CA LEU A 111 6.92 8.22 -10.64
C LEU A 111 5.53 8.83 -10.46
N GLY A 112 4.85 8.51 -9.37
CA GLY A 112 3.58 9.13 -9.01
C GLY A 112 3.72 10.64 -8.88
N MET A 113 4.71 11.11 -8.11
CA MET A 113 4.97 12.55 -7.94
C MET A 113 5.24 13.27 -9.27
N GLN A 114 6.10 12.69 -10.11
CA GLN A 114 6.44 13.24 -11.42
C GLN A 114 5.23 13.32 -12.35
N LEU A 115 4.41 12.27 -12.40
CA LEU A 115 3.17 12.28 -13.18
C LEU A 115 2.11 13.21 -12.59
N GLY A 116 2.20 13.53 -11.29
CA GLY A 116 1.36 14.53 -10.66
C GLY A 116 1.80 15.97 -10.92
N GLY A 117 2.96 16.19 -11.55
CA GLY A 117 3.43 17.53 -11.94
C GLY A 117 4.41 18.19 -10.99
N ILE A 118 5.01 17.43 -10.05
CA ILE A 118 6.23 17.84 -9.31
C ILE A 118 7.45 17.24 -9.98
#